data_AF-A0A7W0ER15-F1
#
_entry.id   AF-A0A7W0ER15-F1
#
_cell.length_a   1.000
_cell.length_b   1.000
_cell.length_c   1.000
_cell.angle_alpha   90.00
_cell.angle_beta   90.00
_cell.angle_gamma   90.00
#
_symmetry.space_group_name_H-M   'P 1'
#
loop_
_entity.id
_entity.type
_entity.pdbx_description
1 polymer ?
#
loop_
_entity_poly.entity_id
_entity_poly.type
_entity_poly.pdbx_seq_one_letter_code
_entity_poly.pdbx_strand_id
1 'polypeptide(L)'
;MGKKRAEKGKRLFLHATCLLAILLLSAGCVTTLNFQKRWQGHEHLDVAEKLMIKGDYEGALKEDEEVVRLFPGVSPGDCALFHMGLIRAHPDNPQRDYKKALECFRRLVRDFPRSALEEKARVWIGAIDELTRRESRIKDLEKTVSALENRLKALKEIDINVEEKKRER
;
A
#
# COMPACT_ATOMS: atom_id res chain seq x y z
N MET A 1 -71.57 -23.95 -16.91
CA MET A 1 -70.14 -24.32 -17.11
C MET A 1 -69.29 -23.09 -16.80
N GLY A 2 -68.28 -23.14 -15.92
CA GLY A 2 -67.39 -21.97 -15.73
C GLY A 2 -66.52 -21.88 -14.47
N LYS A 3 -66.81 -22.61 -13.38
CA LYS A 3 -66.07 -22.41 -12.10
C LYS A 3 -64.66 -23.03 -12.04
N LYS A 4 -64.34 -24.05 -12.86
CA LYS A 4 -63.06 -24.78 -12.79
C LYS A 4 -61.84 -24.07 -13.41
N ARG A 5 -62.03 -23.07 -14.29
CA ARG A 5 -60.92 -22.32 -14.93
C ARG A 5 -60.37 -21.18 -14.04
N ALA A 6 -61.22 -20.54 -13.24
CA ALA A 6 -60.84 -19.42 -12.38
C ALA A 6 -59.94 -19.83 -11.20
N GLU A 7 -60.09 -21.04 -10.66
CA GLU A 7 -59.29 -21.53 -9.53
C GLU A 7 -57.86 -21.95 -9.92
N LYS A 8 -57.63 -22.37 -11.18
CA LYS A 8 -56.29 -22.70 -11.67
C LYS A 8 -55.45 -21.43 -11.88
N GLY A 9 -56.06 -20.37 -12.40
CA GLY A 9 -55.40 -19.05 -12.56
C GLY A 9 -55.00 -18.42 -11.23
N LYS A 10 -55.84 -18.53 -10.19
CA LYS A 10 -55.52 -18.05 -8.84
C LYS A 10 -54.33 -18.78 -8.20
N ARG A 11 -54.24 -20.10 -8.37
CA ARG A 11 -53.09 -20.91 -7.90
C ARG A 11 -51.80 -20.56 -8.64
N LEU A 12 -51.86 -20.41 -9.96
CA LEU A 12 -50.72 -19.98 -10.77
C LEU A 12 -50.22 -18.59 -10.36
N PHE A 13 -51.12 -17.65 -10.09
CA PHE A 13 -50.78 -16.32 -9.60
C PHE A 13 -50.14 -16.36 -8.20
N LEU A 14 -50.67 -17.16 -7.28
CA LEU A 14 -50.09 -17.39 -5.95
C LEU A 14 -48.68 -17.97 -6.02
N HIS A 15 -48.44 -18.95 -6.89
CA HIS A 15 -47.08 -19.50 -7.09
C HIS A 15 -46.13 -18.47 -7.69
N ALA A 16 -46.57 -17.66 -8.65
CA ALA A 16 -45.76 -16.59 -9.23
C ALA A 16 -45.38 -15.52 -8.20
N THR A 17 -46.31 -15.11 -7.33
CA THR A 17 -46.02 -14.16 -6.25
C THR A 17 -45.06 -14.72 -5.20
N CYS A 18 -45.19 -16.01 -4.86
CA CYS A 18 -44.25 -16.66 -3.94
C CYS A 18 -42.85 -16.76 -4.54
N LEU A 19 -42.71 -17.11 -5.82
CA LEU A 19 -41.43 -17.14 -6.51
C LEU A 19 -40.77 -15.76 -6.59
N LEU A 20 -41.56 -14.71 -6.84
CA LEU A 20 -41.08 -13.34 -6.88
C LEU A 20 -40.62 -12.84 -5.50
N ALA A 21 -41.35 -13.18 -4.43
CA ALA A 21 -40.96 -12.88 -3.05
C ALA A 21 -39.66 -13.61 -2.65
N ILE A 22 -39.51 -14.88 -3.03
CA ILE A 22 -38.28 -15.66 -2.78
C ILE A 22 -37.08 -15.03 -3.51
N LEU A 23 -37.25 -14.61 -4.77
CA LEU A 23 -36.20 -13.93 -5.56
C LEU A 23 -35.75 -12.61 -4.92
N LEU A 24 -36.69 -11.80 -4.42
CA LEU A 24 -36.40 -10.53 -3.76
C LEU A 24 -35.67 -10.74 -2.41
N LEU A 25 -36.06 -11.77 -1.64
CA LEU A 25 -35.40 -12.12 -0.38
C LEU A 25 -33.98 -12.67 -0.60
N SER A 26 -33.76 -13.48 -1.64
CA SER A 26 -32.42 -14.00 -1.96
C SER A 26 -31.47 -12.92 -2.50
N ALA A 27 -31.98 -11.99 -3.31
CA ALA A 27 -31.18 -10.89 -3.83
C ALA A 27 -30.79 -9.88 -2.73
N GLY A 28 -31.69 -9.66 -1.76
CA GLY A 28 -31.45 -8.76 -0.63
C GLY A 28 -30.36 -9.25 0.33
N CYS A 29 -30.22 -10.56 0.53
CA CYS A 29 -29.25 -11.10 1.50
C CYS A 29 -27.79 -11.00 1.01
N VAL A 30 -27.57 -11.16 -0.30
CA VAL A 30 -26.23 -11.03 -0.92
C VAL A 30 -25.78 -9.56 -0.94
N THR A 31 -26.70 -8.62 -1.21
CA THR A 31 -26.37 -7.19 -1.23
C THR A 31 -26.11 -6.64 0.18
N THR A 32 -26.90 -7.04 1.18
CA THR A 32 -26.65 -6.63 2.58
C THR A 32 -25.36 -7.20 3.13
N LEU A 33 -25.04 -8.47 2.86
CA LEU A 33 -23.78 -9.08 3.29
C LEU A 33 -22.56 -8.40 2.65
N ASN A 34 -22.63 -8.08 1.35
CA ASN A 34 -21.56 -7.36 0.65
C ASN A 34 -21.41 -5.92 1.16
N PHE A 35 -22.52 -5.26 1.48
CA PHE A 35 -22.51 -3.92 2.09
C PHE A 35 -21.85 -3.95 3.47
N GLN A 36 -22.27 -4.88 4.34
CA GLN A 36 -21.70 -5.06 5.67
C GLN A 36 -20.21 -5.36 5.60
N LYS A 37 -19.79 -6.24 4.68
CA LYS A 37 -18.37 -6.53 4.50
C LYS A 37 -17.61 -5.26 4.13
N ARG A 38 -18.02 -4.54 3.08
CA ARG A 38 -17.38 -3.28 2.66
C ARG A 38 -17.30 -2.25 3.79
N TRP A 39 -18.35 -2.14 4.59
CA TRP A 39 -18.35 -1.29 5.79
C TRP A 39 -17.23 -1.66 6.75
N GLN A 40 -17.06 -2.94 7.08
CA GLN A 40 -15.96 -3.42 7.92
C GLN A 40 -14.59 -3.04 7.35
N GLY A 41 -14.41 -3.17 6.03
CA GLY A 41 -13.17 -2.74 5.37
C GLY A 41 -12.86 -1.26 5.55
N HIS A 42 -13.88 -0.40 5.44
CA HIS A 42 -13.70 1.04 5.67
C HIS A 42 -13.45 1.35 7.15
N GLU A 43 -14.09 0.65 8.07
CA GLU A 43 -13.84 0.80 9.51
C GLU A 43 -12.38 0.50 9.87
N HIS A 44 -11.84 -0.61 9.37
CA HIS A 44 -10.42 -0.94 9.55
C HIS A 44 -9.49 0.14 8.98
N LEU A 45 -9.80 0.71 7.81
CA LEU A 45 -9.03 1.84 7.25
C LEU A 45 -9.06 3.09 8.14
N ASP A 46 -10.24 3.45 8.66
CA ASP A 46 -10.39 4.59 9.55
C ASP A 46 -9.61 4.39 10.86
N VAL A 47 -9.56 3.16 11.37
CA VAL A 47 -8.76 2.80 12.55
C VAL A 47 -7.27 2.87 12.20
N ALA A 48 -6.85 2.32 11.05
CA ALA A 48 -5.48 2.37 10.59
C ALA A 48 -4.96 3.82 10.50
N GLU A 49 -5.74 4.73 9.90
CA GLU A 49 -5.36 6.14 9.76
C GLU A 49 -5.20 6.81 11.13
N LYS A 50 -6.13 6.57 12.07
CA LYS A 50 -6.03 7.09 13.44
C LYS A 50 -4.80 6.57 14.17
N LEU A 51 -4.43 5.30 13.97
CA LEU A 51 -3.23 4.70 14.56
C LEU A 51 -1.96 5.32 13.95
N MET A 52 -1.91 5.49 12.63
CA MET A 52 -0.80 6.16 11.96
C MET A 52 -0.60 7.58 12.47
N ILE A 53 -1.67 8.38 12.62
CA ILE A 53 -1.62 9.74 13.17
C ILE A 53 -1.08 9.77 14.60
N LYS A 54 -1.36 8.73 15.40
CA LYS A 54 -0.83 8.57 16.77
C LYS A 54 0.61 8.06 16.80
N GLY A 55 1.21 7.74 15.65
CA GLY A 55 2.54 7.14 15.54
C GLY A 55 2.57 5.63 15.79
N ASP A 56 1.40 4.99 15.98
CA ASP A 56 1.32 3.53 16.07
C ASP A 56 1.28 2.91 14.66
N TYR A 57 2.43 2.92 14.01
CA TYR A 57 2.59 2.40 12.65
C TYR A 57 2.37 0.89 12.55
N GLU A 58 2.72 0.14 13.59
CA GLU A 58 2.54 -1.32 13.58
C GLU A 58 1.06 -1.68 13.74
N GLY A 59 0.35 -0.99 14.63
CA GLY A 59 -1.11 -1.11 14.74
C GLY A 59 -1.80 -0.74 13.43
N ALA A 60 -1.42 0.39 12.81
CA ALA A 60 -1.98 0.80 11.54
C ALA A 60 -1.80 -0.24 10.42
N LEU A 61 -0.60 -0.82 10.32
CA LEU A 61 -0.32 -1.88 9.34
C LEU A 61 -1.15 -3.15 9.58
N LYS A 62 -1.41 -3.53 10.84
CA LYS A 62 -2.25 -4.70 11.15
C LYS A 62 -3.69 -4.51 10.68
N GLU A 63 -4.24 -3.32 10.87
CA GLU A 63 -5.59 -2.97 10.39
C GLU A 63 -5.65 -2.98 8.86
N ASP A 64 -4.66 -2.38 8.17
CA ASP A 64 -4.62 -2.42 6.70
C ASP A 64 -4.45 -3.86 6.17
N GLU A 65 -3.64 -4.69 6.80
CA GLU A 65 -3.45 -6.09 6.43
C GLU A 65 -4.76 -6.88 6.50
N GLU A 66 -5.60 -6.57 7.49
CA GLU A 66 -6.93 -7.16 7.62
C GLU A 66 -7.85 -6.75 6.45
N VAL A 67 -7.81 -5.49 6.03
CA VAL A 67 -8.53 -5.03 4.83
C VAL A 67 -8.05 -5.77 3.58
N VAL A 68 -6.74 -5.88 3.38
CA VAL A 68 -6.19 -6.60 2.23
C VAL A 68 -6.60 -8.09 2.23
N ARG A 69 -6.70 -8.71 3.41
CA ARG A 69 -7.16 -10.09 3.59
C ARG A 69 -8.64 -10.24 3.24
N LEU A 70 -9.47 -9.29 3.68
CA LEU A 70 -10.92 -9.31 3.44
C LEU A 70 -11.29 -8.97 1.98
N PHE A 71 -10.45 -8.18 1.29
CA PHE A 71 -10.72 -7.63 -0.04
C PHE A 71 -9.60 -7.92 -1.07
N PRO A 72 -9.35 -9.19 -1.42
CA PRO A 72 -8.35 -9.53 -2.42
C PRO A 72 -8.80 -9.08 -3.81
N GLY A 73 -8.05 -8.16 -4.43
CA GLY A 73 -8.29 -7.68 -5.80
C GLY A 73 -9.56 -6.84 -5.99
N VAL A 74 -10.22 -6.42 -4.90
CA VAL A 74 -11.39 -5.54 -4.92
C VAL A 74 -11.27 -4.43 -3.89
N SER A 75 -11.83 -3.24 -4.17
CA SER A 75 -11.82 -2.15 -3.20
C SER A 75 -12.64 -2.51 -1.95
N PRO A 76 -12.22 -2.12 -0.73
CA PRO A 76 -11.14 -1.18 -0.39
C PRO A 76 -9.72 -1.76 -0.19
N GLY A 77 -9.41 -2.96 -0.71
CA GLY A 77 -8.06 -3.54 -0.61
C GLY A 77 -6.96 -2.72 -1.32
N ASP A 78 -7.32 -1.95 -2.34
CA ASP A 78 -6.44 -0.98 -2.99
C ASP A 78 -6.08 0.18 -2.07
N CYS A 79 -7.06 0.74 -1.35
CA CYS A 79 -6.83 1.79 -0.36
C CYS A 79 -5.87 1.33 0.74
N ALA A 80 -6.06 0.10 1.24
CA ALA A 80 -5.19 -0.47 2.26
C ALA A 80 -3.75 -0.65 1.77
N LEU A 81 -3.54 -1.21 0.57
CA LEU A 81 -2.19 -1.32 0.01
C LEU A 81 -1.51 0.04 -0.19
N PHE A 82 -2.29 1.05 -0.58
CA PHE A 82 -1.76 2.41 -0.72
C PHE A 82 -1.33 2.98 0.64
N HIS A 83 -2.19 2.84 1.66
CA HIS A 83 -1.92 3.31 3.01
C HIS A 83 -0.73 2.60 3.66
N MET A 84 -0.63 1.26 3.53
CA MET A 84 0.55 0.50 3.95
C MET A 84 1.83 1.01 3.28
N GLY A 85 1.78 1.33 1.98
CA GLY A 85 2.91 1.90 1.26
C GLY A 85 3.37 3.23 1.86
N LEU A 86 2.42 4.11 2.21
CA LEU A 86 2.70 5.38 2.89
C LEU A 86 3.29 5.18 4.29
N ILE A 87 2.70 4.30 5.11
CA ILE A 87 3.20 4.00 6.46
C ILE A 87 4.64 3.48 6.41
N ARG A 88 4.95 2.58 5.47
CA ARG A 88 6.29 2.01 5.33
C ARG A 88 7.31 2.97 4.74
N ALA A 89 6.87 4.06 4.10
CA ALA A 89 7.73 5.15 3.63
C ALA A 89 7.75 6.35 4.60
N HIS A 90 6.95 6.34 5.67
CA HIS A 90 6.76 7.49 6.55
C HIS A 90 8.05 7.89 7.27
N PRO A 91 8.46 9.17 7.25
CA PRO A 91 9.75 9.60 7.81
C PRO A 91 9.89 9.36 9.31
N ASP A 92 8.80 9.51 10.06
CA ASP A 92 8.79 9.30 11.52
C ASP A 92 8.56 7.83 11.93
N ASN A 93 8.39 6.92 10.95
CA ASN A 93 8.29 5.50 11.26
C ASN A 93 9.70 4.94 11.53
N PRO A 94 10.02 4.50 12.77
CA PRO A 94 11.35 3.97 13.08
C PRO A 94 11.65 2.66 12.33
N GLN A 95 10.62 1.95 11.86
CA GLN A 95 10.72 0.75 11.05
C GLN A 95 10.51 1.03 9.54
N ARG A 96 10.65 2.30 9.11
CA ARG A 96 10.53 2.69 7.70
C ARG A 96 11.42 1.81 6.82
N ASP A 97 10.81 1.28 5.77
CA ASP A 97 11.46 0.38 4.82
C ASP A 97 10.92 0.66 3.42
N TYR A 98 11.71 1.40 2.63
CA TYR A 98 11.35 1.77 1.26
C TYR A 98 11.16 0.56 0.34
N LYS A 99 11.84 -0.56 0.60
CA LYS A 99 11.65 -1.78 -0.19
C LYS A 99 10.26 -2.35 0.06
N LYS A 100 9.84 -2.44 1.32
CA LYS A 100 8.48 -2.91 1.66
C LYS A 100 7.39 -1.92 1.21
N ALA A 101 7.67 -0.61 1.23
CA ALA A 101 6.75 0.38 0.66
C ALA A 101 6.54 0.15 -0.84
N LEU A 102 7.63 -0.05 -1.59
CA LEU A 102 7.59 -0.39 -3.02
C LEU A 102 6.84 -1.69 -3.29
N GLU A 103 7.00 -2.71 -2.44
CA GLU A 103 6.24 -3.97 -2.54
C GLU A 103 4.73 -3.72 -2.46
N CYS A 104 4.28 -2.86 -1.54
CA CYS A 104 2.87 -2.49 -1.40
C CYS A 104 2.33 -1.76 -2.64
N PHE A 105 3.04 -0.73 -3.12
CA PHE A 105 2.62 0.02 -4.31
C PHE A 105 2.65 -0.82 -5.58
N ARG A 106 3.67 -1.67 -5.77
CA ARG A 106 3.74 -2.58 -6.93
C ARG A 106 2.64 -3.62 -6.88
N ARG A 107 2.29 -4.12 -5.68
CA ARG A 107 1.15 -5.01 -5.49
C ARG A 107 -0.16 -4.31 -5.83
N LEU A 108 -0.35 -3.04 -5.45
CA LEU A 108 -1.53 -2.25 -5.83
C LEU A 108 -1.65 -2.17 -7.35
N VAL A 109 -0.58 -1.75 -8.04
CA VAL A 109 -0.58 -1.63 -9.52
C VAL A 109 -0.91 -2.95 -10.21
N ARG A 110 -0.40 -4.07 -9.68
CA ARG A 110 -0.61 -5.41 -10.24
C ARG A 110 -2.01 -5.96 -9.96
N ASP A 111 -2.44 -5.90 -8.71
CA ASP A 111 -3.68 -6.56 -8.26
C ASP A 111 -4.91 -5.67 -8.52
N PHE A 112 -4.73 -4.35 -8.71
CA PHE A 112 -5.79 -3.36 -8.90
C PHE A 112 -5.54 -2.40 -10.08
N PRO A 113 -5.38 -2.92 -11.32
CA PRO A 113 -5.00 -2.11 -12.48
C PRO A 113 -6.05 -1.07 -12.93
N ARG A 114 -7.26 -1.11 -12.36
CA ARG A 114 -8.35 -0.16 -12.62
C ARG A 114 -8.66 0.75 -11.42
N SER A 115 -7.87 0.67 -10.35
CA SER A 115 -8.06 1.53 -9.18
C SER A 115 -7.74 2.99 -9.52
N ALA A 116 -8.48 3.92 -8.95
CA ALA A 116 -8.15 5.34 -9.00
C ALA A 116 -6.81 5.69 -8.30
N LEU A 117 -6.27 4.75 -7.50
CA LEU A 117 -4.98 4.88 -6.81
C LEU A 117 -3.80 4.32 -7.62
N GLU A 118 -4.07 3.66 -8.75
CA GLU A 118 -3.05 2.98 -9.56
C GLU A 118 -1.96 3.96 -10.04
N GLU A 119 -2.38 5.08 -10.64
CA GLU A 119 -1.45 6.10 -11.13
C GLU A 119 -0.67 6.73 -9.97
N LYS A 120 -1.35 7.01 -8.84
CA LYS A 120 -0.70 7.56 -7.63
C LYS A 120 0.35 6.59 -7.09
N ALA A 121 0.08 5.28 -7.10
CA ALA A 121 1.05 4.27 -6.69
C ALA A 121 2.27 4.25 -7.61
N ARG A 122 2.10 4.41 -8.93
CA ARG A 122 3.23 4.54 -9.87
C ARG A 122 4.08 5.76 -9.59
N VAL A 123 3.47 6.89 -9.26
CA VAL A 123 4.20 8.11 -8.88
C VAL A 123 5.05 7.86 -7.63
N TRP A 124 4.49 7.22 -6.61
CA TRP A 124 5.25 6.84 -5.40
C TRP A 124 6.38 5.87 -5.69
N ILE A 125 6.17 4.88 -6.57
CA ILE A 125 7.24 3.96 -7.01
C ILE A 125 8.41 4.76 -7.62
N GLY A 126 8.11 5.65 -8.57
CA GLY A 126 9.13 6.48 -9.21
C GLY A 126 9.86 7.39 -8.23
N ALA A 127 9.12 8.02 -7.30
CA ALA A 127 9.70 8.90 -6.29
C ALA A 127 10.65 8.14 -5.34
N ILE A 128 10.23 6.96 -4.85
CA ILE A 128 11.04 6.14 -3.94
C ILE A 128 12.27 5.57 -4.68
N ASP A 129 12.10 5.06 -5.90
CA ASP A 129 13.22 4.54 -6.69
C ASP A 129 14.28 5.63 -6.98
N GLU A 130 13.84 6.87 -7.27
CA GLU A 130 14.75 8.01 -7.46
C GLU A 130 15.42 8.44 -6.15
N LEU A 131 14.69 8.47 -5.04
CA LEU A 131 15.24 8.80 -3.72
C LEU A 131 16.34 7.79 -3.33
N THR A 132 16.05 6.49 -3.41
CA THR A 132 17.01 5.43 -3.08
C THR A 132 18.24 5.49 -4.00
N ARG A 133 18.07 5.79 -5.29
CA ARG A 133 19.18 5.99 -6.22
C ARG A 133 20.07 7.16 -5.79
N ARG A 134 19.48 8.29 -5.39
CA ARG A 134 20.22 9.47 -4.92
C ARG A 134 20.96 9.19 -3.61
N GLU A 135 20.33 8.51 -2.66
CA GLU A 135 20.96 8.10 -1.40
C GLU A 135 22.20 7.23 -1.65
N SER A 136 22.11 6.26 -2.57
CA SER A 136 23.27 5.44 -2.96
C SER A 136 24.40 6.29 -3.56
N ARG A 137 24.07 7.22 -4.45
CA ARG A 137 25.07 8.11 -5.08
C ARG A 137 25.75 9.01 -4.05
N ILE A 138 24.99 9.57 -3.10
CA ILE A 138 25.54 10.39 -2.02
C ILE A 138 26.55 9.57 -1.21
N LYS A 139 26.18 8.35 -0.81
CA LYS A 139 27.07 7.45 -0.07
C LYS A 139 28.36 7.12 -0.82
N ASP A 140 28.28 6.91 -2.13
CA ASP A 140 29.46 6.62 -2.95
C ASP A 140 30.35 7.85 -3.14
N LEU A 141 29.75 9.04 -3.26
CA LEU A 141 30.48 10.31 -3.29
C LEU A 141 31.18 10.57 -1.96
N GLU A 142 30.52 10.36 -0.82
CA GLU A 142 31.12 10.51 0.52
C GLU A 142 32.36 9.61 0.70
N LYS A 143 32.28 8.35 0.27
CA LYS A 143 33.44 7.44 0.28
C LYS A 143 34.58 7.95 -0.60
N THR A 144 34.24 8.49 -1.76
CA THR A 144 35.23 9.03 -2.71
C THR A 144 35.92 10.26 -2.11
N VAL A 145 35.16 11.18 -1.52
CA VAL A 145 35.68 12.37 -0.83
C VAL A 145 36.62 11.95 0.30
N SER A 146 36.19 11.05 1.17
CA SER A 146 37.03 10.54 2.27
C SER A 146 38.32 9.88 1.78
N ALA A 147 38.26 9.10 0.70
CA ALA A 147 39.45 8.48 0.10
C ALA A 147 40.42 9.52 -0.48
N LEU A 148 39.91 10.57 -1.13
CA LEU A 148 40.72 11.66 -1.67
C LEU A 148 41.37 12.48 -0.56
N GLU A 149 40.65 12.78 0.52
CA GLU A 149 41.20 13.49 1.69
C GLU A 149 42.37 12.73 2.31
N ASN A 150 42.25 11.41 2.46
CA ASN A 150 43.34 10.56 2.97
C ASN A 150 44.56 10.57 2.05
N ARG A 151 44.36 10.52 0.72
CA ARG A 151 45.46 10.62 -0.26
C ARG A 151 46.16 11.97 -0.22
N LEU A 152 45.39 13.06 -0.12
CA LEU A 152 45.95 14.41 -0.02
C LEU A 152 46.79 14.57 1.26
N LYS A 153 46.34 14.00 2.39
CA LYS A 153 47.12 14.00 3.63
C LYS A 153 48.44 13.23 3.49
N ALA A 154 48.39 12.03 2.90
CA ALA A 154 49.59 11.23 2.67
C ALA A 154 50.60 11.93 1.75
N LEU A 155 50.12 12.60 0.70
CA LEU A 155 50.99 13.39 -0.20
C LEU A 155 51.65 14.56 0.53
N LYS A 156 50.93 15.26 1.41
CA LYS A 156 51.51 16.34 2.24
C LYS A 156 52.58 15.84 3.19
N GLU A 157 52.37 14.69 3.83
CA GLU A 157 53.37 14.09 4.72
C GLU A 157 54.63 13.68 3.95
N ILE A 158 54.47 13.13 2.73
CA ILE A 158 55.61 12.82 1.86
C ILE A 158 56.37 14.10 1.49
N ASP A 159 55.67 15.17 1.12
CA ASP A 159 56.28 16.43 0.71
C ASP A 159 57.10 17.06 1.85
N ILE A 160 56.53 17.11 3.06
CA ILE A 160 57.23 17.57 4.28
C ILE A 160 58.49 16.74 4.53
N ASN A 161 58.38 15.40 4.51
CA ASN A 161 59.52 14.50 4.73
C ASN A 161 60.63 14.68 3.67
N VAL A 162 60.26 14.99 2.43
CA VAL A 162 61.22 15.26 1.34
C VAL A 162 61.92 16.60 1.54
N GLU A 163 61.20 17.64 1.97
CA GLU A 163 61.80 18.94 2.29
C GLU A 163 62.77 18.87 3.48
N GLU A 164 62.41 18.17 4.56
CA GLU A 164 63.26 18.02 5.74
C GLU A 164 64.59 17.34 5.39
N LYS A 165 64.54 16.22 4.65
CA LYS A 165 65.74 15.50 4.17
C LYS A 165 66.65 16.34 3.27
N LYS A 166 66.12 17.36 2.58
CA LYS A 166 66.92 18.28 1.78
C LYS A 166 67.65 19.31 2.63
N ARG A 167 67.10 19.70 3.79
CA ARG A 167 67.71 20.69 4.70
C ARG A 167 68.82 20.10 5.57
N GLU A 168 68.81 18.79 5.77
CA GLU A 168 69.82 18.05 6.56
C GLU A 168 71.09 17.68 5.77
N ARG A 169 71.13 17.94 4.45
CA ARG A 169 72.27 17.69 3.56
C ARG A 169 72.99 18.97 3.22
#